data_AF-C6PW46-F1
#
_entry.id   AF-C6PW46-F1
#
_cell.length_a   1.000
_cell.length_b   1.000
_cell.length_c   1.000
_cell.angle_alpha   90.00
_cell.angle_beta   90.00
_cell.angle_gamma   90.00
#
_symmetry.space_group_name_H-M   'P 1'
#
loop_
_entity.id
_entity.type
_entity.pdbx_description
1 polymer ?
#
loop_
_entity_poly.entity_id
_entity_poly.type
_entity_poly.pdbx_seq_one_letter_code
_entity_poly.pdbx_strand_id
1 'polypeptide(L)'
;MRTLKRRTVPLVIIFIISIFLVGCGETASKEYKEEPVEIITQKVVKVEPIESVRQKVTAHLTAKGCKEGDFKLTVEYNKDNMNSYKGPYSINVVFNDEPNVIYNYRYNYDSELKDIAQTSISPTKDKKDKNFKHAEY
;
A
#
# COMPACT_ATOMS: atom_id res chain seq x y z
N MET A 1 -36.51 -24.98 -19.22
CA MET A 1 -35.93 -25.24 -17.87
C MET A 1 -34.41 -25.21 -18.03
N ARG A 2 -33.72 -24.27 -17.36
CA ARG A 2 -32.30 -23.94 -17.57
C ARG A 2 -31.38 -24.91 -16.81
N THR A 3 -30.42 -25.51 -17.50
CA THR A 3 -29.39 -26.40 -16.95
C THR A 3 -28.29 -25.58 -16.25
N LEU A 4 -28.15 -25.74 -14.94
CA LEU A 4 -27.10 -25.11 -14.13
C LEU A 4 -25.77 -25.87 -14.28
N LYS A 5 -24.83 -25.22 -14.97
CA LYS A 5 -23.44 -25.63 -15.18
C LYS A 5 -22.68 -25.57 -13.85
N ARG A 6 -22.43 -26.71 -13.20
CA ARG A 6 -21.53 -26.78 -12.03
C ARG A 6 -20.11 -26.44 -12.48
N ARG A 7 -19.61 -25.29 -12.05
CA ARG A 7 -18.19 -24.93 -12.18
C ARG A 7 -17.42 -25.59 -11.03
N THR A 8 -16.54 -26.51 -11.40
CA THR A 8 -15.49 -27.08 -10.56
C THR A 8 -14.54 -25.96 -10.12
N VAL A 9 -14.38 -25.76 -8.82
CA VAL A 9 -13.32 -24.88 -8.27
C VAL A 9 -12.19 -25.80 -7.78
N PRO A 10 -10.93 -25.60 -8.20
CA PRO A 10 -9.84 -26.42 -7.72
C PRO A 10 -9.52 -26.09 -6.25
N LEU A 11 -9.53 -27.13 -5.43
CA LEU A 11 -9.13 -27.14 -4.03
C LEU A 11 -7.60 -26.89 -3.96
N VAL A 12 -7.18 -25.66 -3.64
CA VAL A 12 -5.77 -25.37 -3.38
C VAL A 12 -5.46 -25.79 -1.95
N ILE A 13 -4.90 -26.99 -1.80
CA ILE A 13 -4.39 -27.54 -0.55
C ILE A 13 -3.10 -26.79 -0.22
N ILE A 14 -3.14 -25.89 0.78
CA ILE A 14 -1.92 -25.26 1.32
C ILE A 14 -1.49 -26.06 2.55
N PHE A 15 -0.32 -26.69 2.42
CA PHE A 15 0.36 -27.42 3.49
C PHE A 15 0.69 -26.48 4.66
N ILE A 16 0.07 -26.71 5.81
CA ILE A 16 0.54 -26.11 7.07
C ILE A 16 1.57 -27.07 7.64
N ILE A 17 2.83 -26.67 7.61
CA ILE A 17 3.94 -27.39 8.22
C ILE A 17 3.68 -27.44 9.73
N SER A 18 3.41 -28.65 10.23
CA SER A 18 3.26 -28.94 11.65
C SER A 18 4.59 -28.74 12.37
N ILE A 19 4.63 -27.85 13.37
CA ILE A 19 5.68 -27.87 14.38
C ILE A 19 5.12 -28.66 15.56
N PHE A 20 5.52 -29.93 15.66
CA PHE A 20 5.35 -30.75 16.85
C PHE A 20 6.20 -30.14 17.98
N LEU A 21 5.58 -29.77 19.09
CA LEU A 21 6.25 -29.84 20.39
C LEU A 21 5.51 -30.86 21.25
N VAL A 22 6.21 -31.95 21.50
CA VAL A 22 5.86 -33.08 22.33
C VAL A 22 5.71 -32.61 23.78
N GLY A 23 4.51 -32.74 24.33
CA GLY A 23 4.22 -32.62 25.76
C GLY A 23 3.37 -33.80 26.19
N CYS A 24 4.00 -34.77 26.84
CA CYS A 24 3.40 -35.99 27.38
C CYS A 24 2.46 -35.65 28.55
N GLY A 25 1.23 -36.19 28.57
CA GLY A 25 0.29 -36.05 29.69
C GLY A 25 -1.10 -36.63 29.41
N GLU A 26 -1.58 -37.46 30.34
CA GLU A 26 -2.74 -38.38 30.29
C GLU A 26 -4.14 -37.82 29.97
N THR A 27 -4.92 -38.67 29.26
CA THR A 27 -6.38 -38.92 29.26
C THR A 27 -7.40 -37.84 29.67
N ALA A 28 -8.29 -37.46 28.74
CA ALA A 28 -9.75 -37.43 28.91
C ALA A 28 -10.45 -37.07 27.59
N SER A 29 -11.18 -38.00 26.97
CA SER A 29 -12.05 -37.74 25.82
C SER A 29 -13.27 -36.93 26.25
N LYS A 30 -13.24 -35.62 26.04
CA LYS A 30 -14.44 -34.77 26.07
C LYS A 30 -14.89 -34.57 24.63
N GLU A 31 -16.14 -34.90 24.38
CA GLU A 31 -16.83 -34.64 23.12
C GLU A 31 -17.01 -33.11 22.99
N TYR A 32 -16.13 -32.47 22.22
CA TYR A 32 -16.20 -31.04 21.95
C TYR A 32 -17.29 -30.79 20.90
N LYS A 33 -18.36 -30.12 21.31
CA LYS A 33 -19.32 -29.53 20.37
C LYS A 33 -18.59 -28.41 19.64
N GLU A 34 -18.41 -28.57 18.33
CA GLU A 34 -17.85 -27.53 17.46
C GLU A 34 -18.87 -26.39 17.34
N GLU A 35 -18.69 -25.33 18.12
CA GLU A 35 -19.31 -24.05 17.80
C GLU A 35 -18.56 -23.43 16.60
N PRO A 36 -19.25 -22.83 15.62
CA PRO A 36 -18.60 -22.26 14.45
C PRO A 36 -17.72 -21.09 14.88
N VAL A 37 -16.40 -21.28 14.82
CA VAL A 37 -15.42 -20.21 14.99
C VAL A 37 -15.58 -19.26 13.81
N GLU A 38 -16.13 -18.07 14.05
CA GLU A 38 -16.13 -16.99 13.07
C GLU A 38 -14.68 -16.61 12.76
N ILE A 39 -14.21 -17.02 11.58
CA ILE A 39 -12.88 -16.66 11.08
C ILE A 39 -12.92 -15.18 10.71
N ILE A 40 -12.59 -14.31 11.66
CA ILE A 40 -12.35 -12.89 11.41
C ILE A 40 -11.13 -12.81 10.50
N THR A 41 -11.39 -12.65 9.20
CA THR A 41 -10.33 -12.55 8.19
C THR A 41 -9.68 -11.17 8.34
N GLN A 42 -8.63 -11.08 9.14
CA GLN A 42 -7.81 -9.86 9.20
C GLN A 42 -7.15 -9.65 7.84
N LYS A 43 -7.59 -8.62 7.10
CA LYS A 43 -6.93 -8.19 5.86
C LYS A 43 -5.51 -7.73 6.22
N VAL A 44 -4.51 -8.60 6.03
CA VAL A 44 -3.10 -8.24 6.19
C VAL A 44 -2.76 -7.24 5.09
N VAL A 45 -2.72 -5.95 5.44
CA VAL A 45 -2.35 -4.90 4.49
C VAL A 45 -0.84 -4.98 4.27
N LYS A 46 -0.42 -5.49 3.11
CA LYS A 46 0.98 -5.67 2.76
C LYS A 46 1.61 -4.33 2.38
N VAL A 47 2.29 -3.72 3.35
CA VAL A 47 3.12 -2.52 3.16
C VAL A 47 4.36 -2.90 2.33
N GLU A 48 4.72 -2.07 1.35
CA GLU A 48 5.91 -2.23 0.51
C GLU A 48 7.15 -1.56 1.13
N PRO A 49 8.37 -2.04 0.84
CA PRO A 49 9.60 -1.36 1.23
C PRO A 49 9.67 0.07 0.68
N ILE A 50 10.23 1.01 1.44
CA ILE A 50 10.38 2.43 1.05
C ILE A 50 11.06 2.56 -0.31
N GLU A 51 12.09 1.76 -0.57
CA GLU A 51 12.84 1.83 -1.84
C GLU A 51 11.99 1.41 -3.05
N SER A 52 11.08 0.44 -2.87
CA SER A 52 10.10 0.07 -3.92
C SER A 52 9.18 1.26 -4.23
N VAL A 53 8.70 1.95 -3.20
CA VAL A 53 7.86 3.14 -3.37
C VAL A 53 8.63 4.27 -4.05
N ARG A 54 9.90 4.49 -3.68
CA ARG A 54 10.78 5.48 -4.35
C ARG A 54 10.90 5.20 -5.84
N GLN A 55 11.24 3.96 -6.21
CA GLN A 55 11.37 3.57 -7.61
C GLN A 55 10.08 3.79 -8.41
N LYS A 56 8.92 3.46 -7.82
CA LYS A 56 7.62 3.69 -8.46
C LYS A 56 7.30 5.17 -8.65
N VAL A 57 7.57 6.00 -7.64
CA VAL A 57 7.38 7.46 -7.75
C VAL A 57 8.32 8.05 -8.80
N THR A 58 9.57 7.63 -8.83
CA THR A 58 10.52 8.04 -9.85
C THR A 58 10.06 7.62 -11.25
N ALA A 59 9.59 6.38 -11.42
CA ALA A 59 9.06 5.90 -12.70
C ALA A 59 7.81 6.70 -13.14
N HIS A 60 6.92 7.04 -12.21
CA HIS A 60 5.75 7.89 -12.47
C HIS A 60 6.16 9.28 -12.98
N LEU A 61 7.11 9.94 -12.30
CA LEU A 61 7.62 11.25 -12.71
C LEU A 61 8.34 11.19 -14.06
N THR A 62 9.10 10.12 -14.30
CA THR A 62 9.81 9.90 -15.57
C THR A 62 8.84 9.68 -16.72
N ALA A 63 7.76 8.93 -16.51
CA ALA A 63 6.69 8.74 -17.49
C ALA A 63 5.99 10.06 -17.87
N LYS A 64 6.04 11.06 -16.99
CA LYS A 64 5.55 12.43 -17.24
C LYS A 64 6.59 13.38 -17.83
N GLY A 65 7.81 12.90 -18.10
CA GLY A 65 8.86 13.65 -18.76
C GLY A 65 9.86 14.34 -17.82
N CYS A 66 9.75 14.15 -16.50
CA CYS A 66 10.74 14.65 -15.55
C CYS A 66 11.98 13.74 -15.54
N LYS A 67 13.19 14.29 -15.44
CA LYS A 67 14.40 13.48 -15.26
C LYS A 67 14.72 13.32 -13.78
N GLU A 68 15.31 12.19 -13.39
CA GLU A 68 15.71 11.93 -12.00
C GLU A 68 16.62 13.02 -11.39
N GLY A 69 17.41 13.70 -12.22
CA GLY A 69 18.28 14.80 -11.77
C GLY A 69 17.56 16.14 -11.57
N ASP A 70 16.31 16.28 -11.99
CA ASP A 70 15.56 17.55 -11.97
C ASP A 70 14.81 17.78 -10.65
N PHE A 71 14.74 16.76 -9.78
CA PHE A 71 13.98 16.82 -8.54
C PHE A 71 14.66 16.06 -7.40
N LYS A 72 14.29 16.45 -6.18
CA LYS A 72 14.62 15.72 -4.96
C LYS A 72 13.36 15.01 -4.45
N LEU A 73 13.44 13.68 -4.34
CA LEU A 73 12.37 12.83 -3.81
C LEU A 73 12.69 12.36 -2.38
N THR A 74 11.77 12.67 -1.47
CA THR A 74 11.75 12.16 -0.09
C THR A 74 10.55 11.24 0.09
N VAL A 75 10.79 10.03 0.56
CA VAL A 75 9.75 9.06 0.94
C VAL A 75 10.00 8.61 2.37
N GLU A 76 9.01 8.80 3.23
CA GLU A 76 9.09 8.43 4.64
C GLU A 76 7.91 7.52 5.00
N TYR A 77 8.16 6.55 5.87
CA TYR A 77 7.12 5.67 6.40
C TYR A 77 6.61 6.21 7.73
N ASN A 78 5.30 6.38 7.83
CA ASN A 78 4.61 6.75 9.06
C ASN A 78 3.49 5.73 9.35
N LYS A 79 3.71 4.91 10.38
CA LYS A 79 2.78 3.87 10.82
C LYS A 79 1.45 4.45 11.32
N ASP A 80 1.46 5.63 11.93
CA ASP A 80 0.25 6.25 12.48
C ASP A 80 -0.72 6.64 11.36
N ASN A 81 -0.20 6.87 10.15
CA ASN A 81 -0.99 7.18 8.97
C ASN A 81 -1.49 5.95 8.20
N MET A 82 -1.22 4.72 8.67
CA MET A 82 -1.61 3.50 7.96
C MET A 82 -3.11 3.42 7.69
N ASN A 83 -3.93 3.88 8.64
CA ASN A 83 -5.39 3.92 8.48
C ASN A 83 -5.91 5.27 7.93
N SER A 84 -5.02 6.20 7.59
CA SER A 84 -5.40 7.48 7.03
C SER A 84 -5.63 7.39 5.52
N TYR A 85 -6.42 8.32 4.98
CA TYR A 85 -6.58 8.47 3.53
C TYR A 85 -5.24 8.65 2.79
N LYS A 86 -4.22 9.23 3.43
CA LYS A 86 -2.90 9.44 2.82
C LYS A 86 -2.07 8.15 2.73
N GLY A 87 -2.46 7.11 3.46
CA GLY A 87 -1.68 5.88 3.59
C GLY A 87 -0.42 6.06 4.42
N PRO A 88 0.37 5.00 4.59
CA PRO A 88 1.52 4.99 5.49
C PRO A 88 2.76 5.68 4.94
N TYR A 89 2.70 6.26 3.73
CA TYR A 89 3.84 6.93 3.10
C TYR A 89 3.62 8.43 3.01
N SER A 90 4.62 9.19 3.42
CA SER A 90 4.77 10.60 3.12
C SER A 90 5.70 10.73 1.92
N ILE A 91 5.18 11.24 0.79
CA ILE A 91 5.92 11.33 -0.47
C ILE A 91 5.98 12.79 -0.90
N ASN A 92 7.19 13.37 -0.84
CA ASN A 92 7.44 14.78 -1.14
C ASN A 92 8.43 14.90 -2.29
N VAL A 93 8.08 15.70 -3.28
CA VAL A 93 8.92 16.01 -4.45
C VAL A 93 9.18 17.52 -4.48
N VAL A 94 10.45 17.90 -4.61
CA VAL A 94 10.87 19.29 -4.79
C VAL A 94 11.65 19.38 -6.08
N PHE A 95 11.15 20.16 -7.04
CA PHE A 95 11.84 20.37 -8.32
C PHE A 95 12.91 21.45 -8.19
N ASN A 96 14.04 21.24 -8.88
CA ASN A 96 15.18 22.15 -8.82
C ASN A 96 14.87 23.54 -9.39
N ASP A 97 13.93 23.64 -10.34
CA ASP A 97 13.49 24.90 -10.94
C ASP A 97 12.35 25.59 -10.16
N GLU A 98 11.81 24.93 -9.13
CA GLU A 98 10.83 25.47 -8.17
C GLU A 98 11.13 25.00 -6.73
N PRO A 99 12.30 25.34 -6.15
CA PRO A 99 12.75 24.80 -4.86
C PRO A 99 11.91 25.27 -3.66
N ASN A 100 11.05 26.27 -3.85
CA ASN A 100 10.16 26.82 -2.82
C ASN A 100 8.75 26.19 -2.88
N VAL A 101 8.57 25.09 -3.61
CA VAL A 101 7.29 24.40 -3.78
C VAL A 101 7.49 22.91 -3.50
N ILE A 102 6.69 22.38 -2.58
CA ILE A 102 6.66 20.94 -2.27
C ILE A 102 5.41 20.34 -2.94
N TYR A 103 5.65 19.38 -3.83
CA TYR A 103 4.61 18.59 -4.46
C TYR A 103 4.42 17.30 -3.65
N ASN A 104 3.24 17.12 -3.07
CA ASN A 104 2.92 15.98 -2.23
C ASN A 104 2.21 14.93 -3.06
N TYR A 105 2.67 13.69 -2.97
CA TYR A 105 2.10 12.55 -3.68
C TYR A 105 1.52 11.54 -2.70
N ARG A 106 0.58 10.75 -3.19
CA ARG A 106 0.06 9.57 -2.51
C ARG A 106 0.39 8.33 -3.33
N TYR A 107 0.73 7.26 -2.64
CA TYR A 107 0.79 5.92 -3.20
C TYR A 107 -0.42 5.11 -2.71
N ASN A 108 -1.27 4.68 -3.63
CA ASN A 108 -2.48 3.91 -3.34
C ASN A 108 -2.16 2.44 -3.11
N TYR A 109 -1.42 2.16 -2.03
CA TYR A 109 -0.90 0.85 -1.68
C TYR A 109 -1.96 -0.24 -1.43
N ASP A 110 -3.19 0.16 -1.11
CA ASP A 110 -4.35 -0.68 -0.84
C ASP A 110 -5.25 -0.90 -2.07
N SER A 111 -5.02 -0.16 -3.15
CA SER A 111 -5.70 -0.32 -4.44
C SER A 111 -5.06 -1.43 -5.27
N GLU A 112 -5.85 -2.14 -6.07
CA GLU A 112 -5.34 -3.12 -7.03
C GLU A 112 -4.43 -2.47 -8.08
N LEU A 113 -4.70 -1.20 -8.42
CA LEU A 113 -3.96 -0.45 -9.43
C LEU A 113 -2.63 0.12 -8.91
N LYS A 114 -2.49 0.26 -7.59
CA LYS A 114 -1.27 0.79 -6.94
C LYS A 114 -0.76 2.07 -7.62
N ASP A 115 -1.67 3.00 -7.89
CA ASP A 115 -1.38 4.23 -8.60
C ASP A 115 -0.72 5.28 -7.70
N ILE A 116 -0.07 6.23 -8.35
CA ILE A 116 0.59 7.37 -7.74
C ILE A 116 -0.11 8.62 -8.27
N ALA A 117 -0.53 9.49 -7.34
CA ALA A 117 -1.24 10.70 -7.68
C ALA A 117 -0.74 11.87 -6.84
N GLN A 118 -0.63 13.04 -7.46
CA GLN A 118 -0.42 14.29 -6.73
C GLN A 118 -1.66 14.60 -5.87
N THR A 119 -1.43 14.92 -4.59
CA THR A 119 -2.51 15.21 -3.63
C THR A 119 -2.57 16.68 -3.23
N SER A 120 -1.42 17.33 -3.08
CA SER A 120 -1.37 18.74 -2.70
C SER A 120 -0.08 19.40 -3.12
N ILE A 121 -0.14 20.72 -3.29
CA ILE A 121 1.01 21.57 -3.55
C ILE A 121 1.17 22.53 -2.38
N SER A 122 2.36 22.57 -1.79
CA SER A 122 2.66 23.33 -0.58
C SER A 122 3.79 24.33 -0.86
N PRO A 123 3.48 25.60 -1.17
CA PRO A 123 4.48 26.64 -1.28
C PRO A 123 5.09 26.95 0.10
N THR A 124 6.41 27.00 0.20
CA THR A 124 7.14 27.21 1.46
C THR A 124 7.51 28.67 1.71
N LYS A 125 7.39 29.54 0.71
CA LYS A 125 7.67 30.97 0.80
C LYS A 125 6.60 31.79 0.06
N ASP A 126 6.24 32.94 0.62
CA ASP A 126 5.20 33.90 0.18
C ASP A 126 4.85 33.85 -1.31
N LYS A 127 3.91 32.97 -1.67
CA LYS A 127 3.38 32.91 -3.02
C LYS A 127 1.86 32.73 -3.00
N LYS A 128 1.19 33.82 -3.39
CA LYS A 128 -0.17 33.81 -3.97
C LYS A 128 -0.19 33.20 -5.39
N ASP A 129 0.98 32.79 -5.89
CA ASP A 129 1.17 32.16 -7.18
C ASP A 129 0.44 30.82 -7.19
N LYS A 130 -0.60 30.71 -8.03
CA LYS A 130 -1.39 29.48 -8.19
C LYS A 130 -0.97 28.67 -9.42
N ASN A 131 -0.01 29.19 -10.19
CA ASN A 131 0.41 28.62 -11.46
C ASN A 131 1.71 27.84 -11.26
N PHE A 132 1.58 26.62 -10.75
CA PHE A 132 2.68 25.72 -10.42
C PHE A 132 3.05 24.90 -11.67
N LYS A 133 4.34 24.90 -12.06
CA LYS A 133 4.76 24.33 -13.35
C LYS A 133 4.54 22.82 -13.45
N HIS A 134 4.65 22.13 -12.32
CA HIS A 134 4.61 20.67 -12.25
C HIS A 134 3.30 20.14 -11.65
N ALA A 135 2.25 20.97 -11.60
CA ALA A 135 0.95 20.54 -11.12
C ALA A 135 0.35 19.46 -12.04
N GLU A 136 0.05 18.30 -11.47
CA GLU A 136 -0.74 17.28 -12.15
C GLU A 136 -2.23 17.63 -12.07
N TYR A 137 -2.88 17.79 -13.24
CA TYR A 137 -4.33 18.01 -13.39
C TYR A 137 -5.04 16.74 -13.87
#